data_AF-A0A534VYF9-F1
#
_entry.id   AF-A0A534VYF9-F1
#
_cell.length_a   1.000
_cell.length_b   1.000
_cell.length_c   1.000
_cell.angle_alpha   90.00
_cell.angle_beta   90.00
_cell.angle_gamma   90.00
#
_symmetry.space_group_name_H-M   'P 1'
#
loop_
_entity.id
_entity.type
_entity.pdbx_description
1 polymer ?
#
loop_
_entity_poly.entity_id
_entity_poly.type
_entity_poly.pdbx_seq_one_letter_code
_entity_poly.pdbx_strand_id
1 'polypeptide(L)'
;FCEQILVHGFFHADPHPGNILVQPGGRLVLLDFGLAKDFPPAFRDGVARLTAAIVGGDRARVAAAFRALGFRTREESDESLAWLGEAFLGWALRNGRSFADPAMIAELGAEMPRVMRANPLIEVPADVLLVGRVMGLLSGIGKQLGAHVDLGAALLPYLAQGAARPQA
;
A
#
# COMPACT_ATOMS: atom_id res chain seq x y z
N PHE A 1 -6.22 -8.71 4.13
CA PHE A 1 -5.04 -7.82 4.30
C PHE A 1 -5.44 -6.36 4.50
N CYS A 2 -6.20 -5.71 3.59
CA CYS A 2 -6.66 -4.33 3.81
C CYS A 2 -7.36 -4.13 5.17
N GLU A 3 -8.23 -5.07 5.57
CA GLU A 3 -8.85 -5.08 6.90
C GLU A 3 -7.83 -5.11 8.05
N GLN A 4 -6.80 -5.96 7.96
CA GLN A 4 -5.78 -6.07 9.01
C GLN A 4 -5.15 -4.69 9.28
N ILE A 5 -4.73 -4.01 8.20
CA ILE A 5 -4.09 -2.69 8.27
C ILE A 5 -5.08 -1.61 8.73
N LEU A 6 -6.21 -1.48 8.01
CA LEU A 6 -7.11 -0.34 8.11
C LEU A 6 -8.11 -0.45 9.26
N VAL A 7 -8.39 -1.65 9.75
CA VAL A 7 -9.41 -1.88 10.79
C VAL A 7 -8.79 -2.35 12.10
N HIS A 8 -7.80 -3.25 12.03
CA HIS A 8 -7.19 -3.85 13.22
C HIS A 8 -5.86 -3.22 13.62
N GLY A 9 -5.18 -2.48 12.72
CA GLY A 9 -3.85 -1.95 12.99
C GLY A 9 -2.78 -3.03 13.15
N PHE A 10 -3.06 -4.24 12.67
CA PHE A 10 -2.19 -5.40 12.71
C PHE A 10 -1.84 -5.82 11.29
N PHE A 11 -0.74 -6.50 11.07
CA PHE A 11 -0.35 -6.91 9.73
C PHE A 11 0.43 -8.21 9.69
N HIS A 12 -0.08 -9.13 8.88
CA HIS A 12 0.64 -10.31 8.45
C HIS A 12 1.46 -9.97 7.19
N ALA A 13 2.78 -9.97 7.33
CA ALA A 13 3.71 -9.49 6.31
C ALA A 13 4.27 -10.61 5.39
N ASP A 14 3.74 -11.83 5.46
CA ASP A 14 4.23 -12.96 4.67
C ASP A 14 3.11 -13.84 4.07
N PRO A 15 2.35 -13.33 3.08
CA PRO A 15 1.25 -14.06 2.46
C PRO A 15 1.74 -15.19 1.52
N HIS A 16 2.90 -15.81 1.76
CA HIS A 16 3.40 -16.88 0.92
C HIS A 16 2.36 -18.02 0.83
N PRO A 17 2.12 -18.63 -0.36
CA PRO A 17 1.08 -19.66 -0.51
C PRO A 17 1.18 -20.83 0.47
N GLY A 18 2.40 -21.20 0.87
CA GLY A 18 2.62 -22.24 1.88
C GLY A 18 2.08 -21.90 3.28
N ASN A 19 1.86 -20.62 3.58
CA ASN A 19 1.36 -20.13 4.86
C ASN A 19 -0.15 -19.84 4.86
N ILE A 20 -0.84 -20.08 3.74
CA ILE A 20 -2.27 -19.81 3.58
C ILE A 20 -2.99 -21.09 3.16
N LEU A 21 -3.92 -21.54 4.00
CA LEU A 21 -4.88 -22.59 3.63
C LEU A 21 -6.27 -21.98 3.43
N VAL A 22 -7.06 -22.59 2.55
CA VAL A 22 -8.46 -22.22 2.31
C VAL A 22 -9.35 -23.35 2.81
N GLN A 23 -10.15 -23.09 3.83
CA GLN A 23 -11.17 -24.02 4.31
C GLN A 23 -12.46 -23.92 3.47
N PRO A 24 -13.34 -24.94 3.53
CA PRO A 24 -14.68 -24.85 2.95
C PRO A 24 -15.39 -23.57 3.39
N GLY A 25 -16.07 -22.90 2.46
CA GLY A 25 -16.69 -21.60 2.70
C GLY A 25 -15.74 -20.39 2.55
N GLY A 26 -14.52 -20.58 2.06
CA GLY A 26 -13.60 -19.49 1.72
C GLY A 26 -12.89 -18.87 2.93
N ARG A 27 -12.93 -19.53 4.09
CA ARG A 27 -12.20 -19.08 5.28
C ARG A 27 -10.70 -19.31 5.10
N LEU A 28 -9.92 -18.25 5.21
CA LEU A 28 -8.47 -18.31 5.18
C LEU A 28 -7.92 -18.74 6.55
N VAL A 29 -6.96 -19.66 6.54
CA VAL A 29 -6.17 -20.05 7.72
C VAL A 29 -4.73 -19.62 7.47
N LEU A 30 -4.21 -18.78 8.35
CA LEU A 30 -2.82 -18.33 8.33
C LEU A 30 -2.01 -19.21 9.30
N LEU A 31 -0.90 -19.77 8.83
CA LEU A 31 -0.13 -20.75 9.60
C LEU A 31 1.03 -20.12 10.38
N ASP A 32 1.83 -19.29 9.71
CA ASP A 32 3.04 -18.70 10.25
C ASP A 32 2.79 -17.23 10.65
N PHE A 33 3.19 -16.83 11.84
CA PHE A 33 3.09 -15.44 12.32
C PHE A 33 4.46 -14.82 12.66
N GLY A 34 5.56 -15.46 12.23
CA GLY A 34 6.93 -14.99 12.46
C GLY A 34 7.23 -13.65 11.78
N LEU A 35 6.48 -13.29 10.74
CA LEU A 35 6.48 -11.98 10.10
C LEU A 35 5.13 -11.28 10.27
N ALA A 36 4.67 -11.13 11.51
CA ALA A 36 3.49 -10.35 11.85
C ALA A 36 3.82 -9.26 12.86
N LYS A 37 3.13 -8.11 12.76
CA LYS A 37 3.35 -6.99 13.68
C LYS A 37 2.13 -6.08 13.81
N ASP A 38 2.10 -5.33 14.91
CA ASP A 38 1.24 -4.15 15.03
C ASP A 38 1.86 -2.97 14.29
N PHE A 39 1.00 -2.18 13.66
CA PHE A 39 1.36 -0.88 13.11
C PHE A 39 1.15 0.22 14.13
N PRO A 40 1.99 1.27 14.14
CA PRO A 40 1.72 2.47 14.90
C PRO A 40 0.35 3.06 14.49
N PRO A 41 -0.44 3.63 15.42
CA PRO A 41 -1.73 4.24 15.08
C PRO A 41 -1.62 5.28 13.95
N ALA A 42 -0.53 6.06 13.96
CA ALA A 42 -0.23 7.05 12.92
C ALA A 42 -0.07 6.46 11.51
N PHE A 43 0.34 5.21 11.37
CA PHE A 43 0.51 4.56 10.07
C PHE A 43 -0.84 4.38 9.38
N ARG A 44 -1.85 3.91 10.12
CA ARG A 44 -3.21 3.71 9.63
C ARG A 44 -3.82 5.01 9.13
N ASP A 45 -3.68 6.07 9.93
CA ASP A 45 -4.15 7.41 9.58
C ASP A 45 -3.40 7.95 8.36
N GLY A 46 -2.09 7.70 8.26
CA GLY A 46 -1.27 8.06 7.12
C GLY A 46 -1.74 7.40 5.83
N VAL A 47 -2.01 6.08 5.86
CA VAL A 47 -2.53 5.33 4.70
C VAL A 47 -3.90 5.87 4.30
N ALA A 48 -4.81 6.10 5.25
CA ALA A 48 -6.13 6.64 4.96
C ALA A 48 -6.08 8.04 4.33
N ARG A 49 -5.23 8.93 4.87
CA ARG A 49 -5.00 10.27 4.31
C ARG A 49 -4.41 10.22 2.91
N LEU A 50 -3.45 9.32 2.68
CA LEU A 50 -2.85 9.12 1.37
C LEU A 50 -3.90 8.66 0.35
N THR A 51 -4.71 7.66 0.70
CA THR A 51 -5.76 7.19 -0.20
C THR A 51 -6.78 8.28 -0.51
N ALA A 52 -7.23 9.04 0.50
CA ALA A 52 -8.15 10.16 0.30
C ALA A 52 -7.55 11.27 -0.58
N ALA A 53 -6.27 11.61 -0.39
CA ALA A 53 -5.57 12.61 -1.18
C ALA A 53 -5.46 12.23 -2.66
N ILE A 54 -5.13 10.96 -2.92
CA ILE A 54 -5.03 10.43 -4.29
C ILE A 54 -6.40 10.42 -4.97
N VAL A 55 -7.44 9.95 -4.27
CA VAL A 55 -8.82 9.94 -4.81
C VAL A 55 -9.31 11.36 -5.09
N GLY A 56 -8.94 12.32 -4.23
CA GLY A 56 -9.26 13.73 -4.42
C GLY A 56 -8.38 14.46 -5.45
N GLY A 57 -7.35 13.82 -6.01
CA GLY A 57 -6.40 14.46 -6.93
C GLY A 57 -5.59 15.61 -6.30
N ASP A 58 -5.46 15.63 -4.97
CA ASP A 58 -4.78 16.70 -4.24
C ASP A 58 -3.30 16.34 -4.01
N ARG A 59 -2.45 16.72 -4.96
CA ARG A 59 -1.00 16.44 -4.94
C ARG A 59 -0.30 16.95 -3.67
N ALA A 60 -0.70 18.11 -3.16
CA ALA A 60 -0.10 18.67 -1.95
C ALA A 60 -0.43 17.78 -0.73
N ARG A 61 -1.67 17.29 -0.64
CA ARG A 61 -2.04 16.31 0.40
C ARG A 61 -1.37 14.96 0.20
N VAL A 62 -1.12 14.53 -1.04
CA VAL A 62 -0.33 13.31 -1.31
C VAL A 62 1.07 13.46 -0.73
N ALA A 63 1.77 14.56 -1.02
CA ALA A 63 3.09 14.84 -0.47
C ALA A 63 3.09 14.85 1.06
N ALA A 64 2.13 15.56 1.66
CA ALA A 64 2.00 15.64 3.11
C ALA A 64 1.72 14.27 3.76
N ALA A 65 0.88 13.44 3.14
CA ALA A 65 0.60 12.09 3.63
C ALA A 65 1.82 11.16 3.50
N PHE A 66 2.55 11.25 2.38
CA PHE A 66 3.79 10.50 2.19
C PHE A 66 4.87 10.89 3.22
N ARG A 67 5.00 12.19 3.50
CA ARG A 67 5.88 12.69 4.57
C ARG A 67 5.44 12.17 5.94
N ALA A 68 4.13 12.20 6.24
CA ALA A 68 3.59 11.71 7.51
C ALA A 68 3.79 10.21 7.70
N LEU A 69 3.87 9.43 6.62
CA LEU A 69 4.23 8.01 6.65
C LEU A 69 5.72 7.78 6.94
N GLY A 70 6.55 8.83 6.88
CA GLY A 70 7.98 8.80 7.21
C GLY A 70 8.92 8.79 6.01
N PHE A 71 8.42 9.03 4.79
CA PHE A 71 9.27 9.15 3.61
C PHE A 71 10.07 10.46 3.67
N ARG A 72 11.37 10.37 3.37
CA ARG A 72 12.24 11.53 3.19
C ARG A 72 13.04 11.46 1.92
N THR A 73 13.17 12.61 1.29
CA THR A 73 14.03 12.87 0.13
C THR A 73 15.21 13.74 0.55
N ARG A 74 16.30 13.71 -0.22
CA ARG A 74 17.52 14.52 0.07
C ARG A 74 17.21 16.02 0.17
N GLU A 75 16.41 16.51 -0.76
CA GLU A 75 15.84 17.85 -0.71
C GLU A 75 14.38 17.69 -0.27
N GLU A 76 13.92 18.43 0.74
CA GLU A 76 12.51 18.38 1.15
C GLU A 76 11.64 19.01 0.04
N SER A 77 11.16 18.17 -0.88
CA SER A 77 10.36 18.59 -2.04
C SER A 77 9.02 17.89 -2.04
N ASP A 78 7.96 18.68 -1.92
CA ASP A 78 6.59 18.18 -2.01
C ASP A 78 6.31 17.57 -3.39
N GLU A 79 6.92 18.08 -4.46
CA GLU A 79 6.69 17.56 -5.81
C GLU A 79 7.24 16.14 -5.98
N SER A 80 8.42 15.86 -5.42
CA SER A 80 9.02 14.52 -5.43
C SER A 80 8.16 13.53 -4.63
N LEU A 81 7.70 13.93 -3.45
CA LEU A 81 6.85 13.10 -2.59
C LEU A 81 5.45 12.89 -3.19
N ALA A 82 4.85 13.92 -3.78
CA ALA A 82 3.58 13.83 -4.48
C ALA A 82 3.68 12.81 -5.63
N TRP A 83 4.72 12.93 -6.46
CA TRP A 83 4.94 11.98 -7.55
C TRP A 83 5.09 10.55 -7.02
N LEU A 84 5.87 10.33 -5.96
CA LEU A 84 6.06 9.00 -5.39
C LEU A 84 4.78 8.40 -4.85
N GLY A 85 3.94 9.18 -4.16
CA GLY A 85 2.65 8.70 -3.68
C GLY A 85 1.68 8.33 -4.80
N GLU A 86 1.66 9.15 -5.86
CA GLU A 86 0.86 8.88 -7.06
C GLU A 86 1.33 7.64 -7.80
N ALA A 87 2.64 7.45 -7.87
CA ALA A 87 3.30 6.32 -8.50
C ALA A 87 3.04 5.01 -7.72
N PHE A 88 3.08 5.07 -6.38
CA PHE A 88 2.92 3.90 -5.53
C PHE A 88 1.48 3.38 -5.45
N LEU A 89 0.51 4.27 -5.25
CA LEU A 89 -0.89 3.88 -5.01
C LEU A 89 -1.86 4.49 -6.04
N GLY A 90 -1.54 5.68 -6.57
CA GLY A 90 -2.42 6.41 -7.48
C GLY A 90 -2.67 5.72 -8.81
N TRP A 91 -1.66 5.08 -9.39
CA TRP A 91 -1.84 4.30 -10.60
C TRP A 91 -2.84 3.15 -10.40
N ALA A 92 -2.66 2.35 -9.35
CA ALA A 92 -3.51 1.19 -9.09
C ALA A 92 -4.96 1.62 -8.77
N LEU A 93 -5.13 2.68 -7.97
CA LEU A 93 -6.43 3.24 -7.63
C LEU A 93 -7.18 3.81 -8.83
N ARG A 94 -6.51 4.57 -9.70
CA ARG A 94 -7.16 5.23 -10.86
C ARG A 94 -7.51 4.25 -11.98
N ASN A 95 -6.69 3.22 -12.18
CA ASN A 95 -6.89 2.27 -13.27
C ASN A 95 -7.76 1.06 -12.87
N GLY A 96 -8.11 0.91 -11.59
CA GLY A 96 -8.85 -0.25 -11.08
C GLY A 96 -8.08 -1.55 -11.25
N ARG A 97 -6.74 -1.49 -11.22
CA ARG A 97 -5.83 -2.61 -11.52
C ARG A 97 -5.12 -3.09 -10.26
N SER A 98 -4.54 -4.28 -10.35
CA SER A 98 -3.72 -4.85 -9.29
C SER A 98 -2.44 -4.02 -9.08
N PHE A 99 -1.97 -3.98 -7.84
CA PHE A 99 -0.62 -3.54 -7.52
C PHE A 99 0.38 -4.48 -8.23
N ALA A 100 1.42 -3.95 -8.88
CA ALA A 100 2.35 -4.73 -9.73
C ALA A 100 1.74 -5.30 -11.03
N ASP A 101 0.78 -4.57 -11.64
CA ASP A 101 0.42 -4.76 -13.05
C ASP A 101 1.63 -4.47 -13.96
N PRO A 102 1.84 -5.22 -15.07
CA PRO A 102 2.95 -4.97 -15.98
C PRO A 102 3.02 -3.53 -16.51
N ALA A 103 1.88 -2.89 -16.77
CA ALA A 103 1.84 -1.51 -17.24
C ALA A 103 2.31 -0.52 -16.16
N MET A 104 1.89 -0.74 -14.91
CA MET A 104 2.39 0.01 -13.76
C MET A 104 3.90 -0.10 -13.63
N ILE A 105 4.44 -1.33 -13.71
CA ILE A 105 5.87 -1.59 -13.57
C ILE A 105 6.66 -0.91 -14.70
N ALA A 106 6.14 -0.95 -15.93
CA ALA A 106 6.77 -0.30 -17.07
C ALA A 106 6.82 1.24 -16.90
N GLU A 107 5.70 1.85 -16.50
CA GLU A 107 5.61 3.29 -16.26
C GLU A 107 6.53 3.74 -15.11
N LEU A 108 6.50 3.01 -13.99
CA LEU A 108 7.41 3.22 -12.87
C LEU A 108 8.87 3.07 -13.29
N GLY A 109 9.19 2.05 -14.09
CA GLY A 109 10.55 1.79 -14.57
C GLY A 109 11.10 2.91 -15.45
N ALA A 110 10.25 3.59 -16.22
CA ALA A 110 10.64 4.72 -17.06
C ALA A 110 10.90 6.00 -16.24
N GLU A 111 10.00 6.32 -15.31
CA GLU A 111 10.00 7.62 -14.64
C GLU A 111 10.74 7.63 -13.29
N MET A 112 10.73 6.52 -12.54
CA MET A 112 11.39 6.43 -11.23
C MET A 112 12.88 6.81 -11.26
N PRO A 113 13.69 6.36 -12.25
CA PRO A 113 15.11 6.75 -12.33
C PRO A 113 15.31 8.25 -12.54
N ARG A 114 14.36 8.94 -13.17
CA ARG A 114 14.41 10.39 -13.39
C ARG A 114 14.15 11.14 -12.08
N VAL A 115 13.11 10.73 -11.36
CA VAL A 115 12.74 11.32 -10.07
C VAL A 115 13.82 11.08 -9.01
N MET A 116 14.34 9.85 -8.91
CA MET A 116 15.40 9.50 -7.97
C MET A 116 16.72 10.25 -8.26
N ARG A 117 17.03 10.52 -9.53
CA ARG A 117 18.22 11.32 -9.89
C ARG A 117 18.08 12.79 -9.50
N ALA A 118 16.89 13.36 -9.69
CA ALA A 118 16.62 14.74 -9.31
C ALA A 118 16.63 14.91 -7.78
N ASN A 119 15.92 14.02 -7.08
CA ASN A 119 15.78 14.09 -5.63
C ASN A 119 15.63 12.68 -5.03
N PRO A 120 16.74 12.03 -4.61
CA PRO A 120 16.70 10.66 -4.14
C PRO A 120 15.96 10.54 -2.80
N LEU A 121 15.26 9.42 -2.62
CA LEU A 121 14.77 8.99 -1.31
C LEU A 121 15.96 8.63 -0.41
N ILE A 122 16.03 9.24 0.76
CA ILE A 122 17.04 8.97 1.78
C ILE A 122 16.48 8.11 2.92
N GLU A 123 15.15 8.13 3.11
CA GLU A 123 14.46 7.31 4.11
C GLU A 123 13.18 6.76 3.51
N VAL A 124 13.05 5.44 3.58
CA VAL A 124 11.83 4.71 3.25
C VAL A 124 11.39 3.93 4.50
N PRO A 125 10.20 4.20 5.04
CA PRO A 125 9.72 3.50 6.23
C PRO A 125 9.63 1.98 6.02
N ALA A 126 10.16 1.22 6.98
CA ALA A 126 10.13 -0.24 6.93
C ALA A 126 8.70 -0.81 6.80
N ASP A 127 7.73 -0.16 7.45
CA ASP A 127 6.33 -0.55 7.42
C ASP A 127 5.72 -0.46 6.03
N VAL A 128 6.08 0.58 5.27
CA VAL A 128 5.60 0.74 3.89
C VAL A 128 6.26 -0.29 2.96
N LEU A 129 7.54 -0.62 3.19
CA LEU A 129 8.22 -1.69 2.46
C LEU A 129 7.57 -3.06 2.68
N LEU A 130 7.18 -3.36 3.93
CA LEU A 130 6.47 -4.59 4.25
C LEU A 130 5.11 -4.66 3.55
N VAL A 131 4.34 -3.57 3.56
CA VAL A 131 3.06 -3.51 2.83
C VAL A 131 3.30 -3.71 1.33
N GLY A 132 4.27 -3.02 0.74
CA GLY A 132 4.62 -3.18 -0.68
C GLY A 132 4.99 -4.63 -1.05
N ARG A 133 5.74 -5.32 -0.17
CA ARG A 133 6.10 -6.73 -0.35
C ARG A 133 4.87 -7.64 -0.39
N VAL A 134 3.98 -7.52 0.60
CA VAL A 134 2.74 -8.31 0.66
C VAL A 134 1.87 -8.04 -0.55
N MET A 135 1.72 -6.78 -0.95
CA MET A 135 0.94 -6.42 -2.13
C MET A 135 1.50 -7.06 -3.40
N GLY A 136 2.83 -7.08 -3.57
CA GLY A 136 3.49 -7.77 -4.67
C GLY A 136 3.24 -9.29 -4.66
N LEU A 137 3.35 -9.94 -3.50
CA LEU A 137 3.08 -11.37 -3.33
C LEU A 137 1.60 -11.72 -3.61
N LEU A 138 0.67 -10.94 -3.07
CA LEU A 138 -0.77 -11.11 -3.33
C LEU A 138 -1.11 -10.94 -4.81
N SER A 139 -0.47 -9.99 -5.49
CA SER A 139 -0.62 -9.82 -6.95
C SER A 139 -0.11 -11.04 -7.72
N GLY A 140 1.01 -11.62 -7.30
CA GLY A 140 1.53 -12.88 -7.85
C GLY A 140 0.56 -14.05 -7.67
N ILE A 141 0.00 -14.21 -6.46
CA ILE A 141 -1.02 -15.23 -6.17
C ILE A 141 -2.27 -15.00 -7.02
N GLY A 142 -2.74 -13.76 -7.11
CA GLY A 142 -3.88 -13.39 -7.95
C GLY A 142 -3.67 -13.80 -9.41
N LYS A 143 -2.48 -13.52 -9.97
CA LYS A 143 -2.12 -13.95 -11.34
C LYS A 143 -2.12 -15.47 -11.50
N GLN A 144 -1.54 -16.22 -10.56
CA GLN A 144 -1.53 -17.69 -10.60
C GLN A 144 -2.95 -18.29 -10.57
N LEU A 145 -3.87 -17.63 -9.85
CA LEU A 145 -5.27 -18.05 -9.73
C LEU A 145 -6.16 -17.51 -10.85
N GLY A 146 -5.64 -16.68 -11.77
CA GLY A 146 -6.45 -15.99 -12.77
C GLY A 146 -7.43 -14.96 -12.16
N ALA A 147 -7.18 -14.50 -10.93
CA ALA A 147 -8.01 -13.54 -10.22
C ALA A 147 -7.60 -12.10 -10.57
N HIS A 148 -8.60 -11.26 -10.84
CA HIS A 148 -8.43 -9.82 -11.01
C HIS A 148 -8.90 -9.11 -9.75
N VAL A 149 -7.99 -8.39 -9.08
CA VAL A 149 -8.30 -7.61 -7.88
C VAL A 149 -8.16 -6.13 -8.19
N ASP A 150 -9.26 -5.40 -8.06
CA ASP A 150 -9.25 -3.94 -8.05
C ASP A 150 -8.86 -3.46 -6.64
N LEU A 151 -7.70 -2.81 -6.55
CA LEU A 151 -7.19 -2.34 -5.27
C LEU A 151 -8.07 -1.23 -4.66
N GLY A 152 -8.64 -0.34 -5.48
CA GLY A 152 -9.53 0.71 -5.00
C GLY A 152 -10.79 0.14 -4.39
N ALA A 153 -11.44 -0.79 -5.11
CA ALA A 153 -12.60 -1.51 -4.61
C ALA A 153 -12.29 -2.31 -3.33
N ALA A 154 -11.09 -2.87 -3.23
CA ALA A 154 -10.67 -3.62 -2.04
C ALA A 154 -10.39 -2.73 -0.82
N LEU A 155 -9.89 -1.49 -1.01
CA LEU A 155 -9.56 -0.57 0.07
C LEU A 155 -10.78 0.16 0.64
N LEU A 156 -11.69 0.61 -0.24
CA LEU A 156 -12.81 1.51 0.11
C LEU A 156 -13.66 1.04 1.31
N PRO A 157 -14.10 -0.23 1.40
CA PRO A 157 -14.93 -0.68 2.52
C PRO A 157 -14.24 -0.54 3.88
N TYR A 158 -12.91 -0.73 3.91
CA TYR A 158 -12.14 -0.76 5.16
C TYR A 158 -11.68 0.63 5.59
N LEU A 159 -11.57 1.59 4.68
CA LEU A 159 -11.29 2.99 5.04
C LEU A 159 -12.40 3.57 5.92
N ALA A 160 -13.66 3.35 5.53
CA ALA A 160 -14.81 3.81 6.30
C ALA A 160 -14.93 3.08 7.65
N GLN A 161 -14.72 1.77 7.67
CA GLN A 161 -14.76 0.98 8.90
C GLN A 161 -13.64 1.35 9.87
N GLY A 162 -12.43 1.58 9.36
CA GLY A 162 -11.28 2.02 10.14
C GLY A 162 -11.48 3.37 10.81
N ALA A 163 -12.06 4.32 10.09
CA ALA A 163 -12.39 5.65 10.62
C ALA A 163 -13.44 5.60 11.74
N ALA A 164 -14.36 4.63 11.70
CA ALA A 164 -15.39 4.47 12.71
C ALA A 164 -14.92 3.75 14.00
N ARG A 165 -13.72 3.15 14.00
CA ARG A 165 -13.18 2.40 15.14
C ARG A 165 -12.24 3.27 15.99
N PRO A 166 -12.51 3.44 17.30
CA PRO A 166 -11.60 4.17 18.19
C PRO A 166 -10.21 3.51 18.21
N GLN A 167 -9.16 4.33 18.23
CA GLN A 167 -7.78 3.88 18.42
C GLN A 167 -7.67 3.37 19.87
N ALA A 168 -7.25 2.11 20.05
CA ALA A 168 -7.05 1.49 21.35
C ALA A 168 -5.71 1.93 21.97
#